data_AF-A0A9D2SC47-F1
#
_entry.id   AF-A0A9D2SC47-F1
#
_cell.length_a   1.000
_cell.length_b   1.000
_cell.length_c   1.000
_cell.angle_alpha   90.00
_cell.angle_beta   90.00
_cell.angle_gamma   90.00
#
_symmetry.space_group_name_H-M   'P 1'
#
loop_
_entity.id
_entity.type
_entity.pdbx_description
1 polymer ?
#
loop_
_entity_poly.entity_id
_entity_poly.type
_entity_poly.pdbx_seq_one_letter_code
_entity_poly.pdbx_strand_id
1 'polypeptide(L)'
;MDQKNEIREITRDVFFATVIRMKMELWRLVQICAVRVEGGYEMSYTFCRNYEMVTLRLHVKEDEEISSITQVYPCAYMQENEAAELFGVKIKNLTVDYRNKLYRIDQETPFKEKG
;
A
#
# COMPACT_ATOMS: atom_id res chain seq x y z
N MET A 1 18.73 -4.88 -22.93
CA MET A 1 18.03 -3.87 -22.13
C MET A 1 17.78 -4.53 -20.80
N ASP A 2 18.52 -4.13 -19.76
CA ASP A 2 18.48 -4.83 -18.47
C ASP A 2 17.24 -4.37 -17.71
N GLN A 3 16.20 -5.21 -17.73
CA GLN A 3 15.01 -5.00 -16.92
C GLN A 3 15.40 -5.19 -15.45
N LYS A 4 15.32 -4.13 -14.66
CA LYS A 4 15.62 -4.18 -13.22
C LYS A 4 14.31 -4.17 -12.43
N ASN A 5 14.07 -5.24 -11.69
CA ASN A 5 12.98 -5.34 -10.71
C ASN A 5 13.60 -5.55 -9.33
N GLU A 6 13.28 -4.67 -8.38
CA GLU A 6 13.86 -4.66 -7.05
C GLU A 6 12.77 -4.47 -5.98
N ILE A 7 12.80 -5.32 -4.95
CA ILE A 7 11.98 -5.15 -3.74
C ILE A 7 12.89 -4.57 -2.65
N ARG A 8 12.44 -3.46 -2.04
CA ARG A 8 13.14 -2.76 -0.97
C ARG A 8 12.28 -2.73 0.27
N GLU A 9 12.74 -3.39 1.32
CA GLU A 9 12.18 -3.17 2.65
C GLU A 9 12.46 -1.73 3.08
N ILE A 10 11.45 -1.10 3.68
CA ILE A 10 11.51 0.28 4.11
C ILE A 10 10.79 0.43 5.44
N THR A 11 11.26 1.36 6.27
CA THR A 11 10.57 1.71 7.52
C THR A 11 9.56 2.83 7.29
N ARG A 12 8.55 2.90 8.16
CA ARG A 12 7.50 3.93 8.09
C ARG A 12 8.07 5.35 8.14
N ASP A 13 9.13 5.55 8.93
CA ASP A 13 9.74 6.87 9.17
C ASP A 13 10.28 7.51 7.89
N VAL A 14 10.74 6.70 6.93
CA VAL A 14 11.29 7.18 5.65
C VAL A 14 10.39 6.90 4.46
N PHE A 15 9.29 6.17 4.66
CA PHE A 15 8.38 5.74 3.60
C PHE A 15 7.78 6.93 2.84
N PHE A 16 7.12 7.85 3.55
CA PHE A 16 6.40 8.95 2.90
C PHE A 16 7.36 9.90 2.14
N ALA A 17 8.52 10.21 2.74
CA ALA A 17 9.57 10.97 2.08
C ALA A 17 10.08 10.27 0.80
N THR A 18 10.22 8.95 0.83
CA THR A 18 10.63 8.15 -0.34
C THR A 18 9.56 8.19 -1.44
N VAL A 19 8.28 8.11 -1.10
CA VAL A 19 7.16 8.22 -2.05
C VAL A 19 7.13 9.59 -2.72
N ILE A 20 7.34 10.68 -1.97
CA ILE A 20 7.46 12.03 -2.53
C ILE A 20 8.63 12.11 -3.51
N ARG A 21 9.80 11.59 -3.13
CA ARG A 21 10.97 11.56 -4.03
C ARG A 21 10.67 10.79 -5.32
N MET A 22 10.04 9.62 -5.21
CA MET A 22 9.61 8.83 -6.37
C MET A 22 8.68 9.64 -7.30
N LYS A 23 7.74 10.41 -6.74
CA LYS A 23 6.87 11.29 -7.53
C LYS A 23 7.65 12.38 -8.26
N MET A 24 8.57 13.05 -7.57
CA MET A 24 9.44 14.08 -8.15
C MET A 24 10.33 13.54 -9.26
N GLU A 25 10.78 12.29 -9.13
CA GLU A 25 11.57 11.57 -10.12
C GLU A 25 10.73 10.89 -11.23
N LEU A 26 9.43 11.22 -11.32
CA LEU A 26 8.50 10.75 -12.35
C LEU A 26 8.24 9.23 -12.34
N TRP A 27 8.39 8.57 -11.20
CA TRP A 27 7.94 7.19 -11.03
C TRP A 27 6.41 7.15 -10.98
N ARG A 28 5.83 6.17 -11.68
CA ARG A 28 4.38 5.93 -11.69
C ARG A 28 4.05 4.84 -10.68
N LEU A 29 3.07 5.06 -9.81
CA LEU A 29 2.49 4.01 -8.98
C LEU A 29 1.75 3.03 -9.90
N VAL A 30 2.05 1.73 -9.76
CA VAL A 30 1.48 0.66 -10.60
C VAL A 30 0.54 -0.23 -9.80
N GLN A 31 0.88 -0.52 -8.54
CA GLN A 31 0.12 -1.46 -7.73
C GLN A 31 0.43 -1.27 -6.23
N ILE A 32 -0.58 -1.50 -5.38
CA ILE A 32 -0.48 -1.65 -3.93
C ILE A 32 -1.12 -2.99 -3.55
N CYS A 33 -0.48 -3.77 -2.69
CA CYS A 33 -0.91 -5.12 -2.31
C CYS A 33 -0.65 -5.31 -0.82
N ALA A 34 -1.64 -5.83 -0.13
CA ALA A 34 -1.56 -6.25 1.25
C ALA A 34 -1.47 -7.78 1.29
N VAL A 35 -0.61 -8.29 2.17
CA VAL A 35 -0.56 -9.71 2.51
C VAL A 35 -0.55 -9.84 4.02
N ARG A 36 -1.36 -10.75 4.55
CA ARG A 36 -1.31 -11.09 5.98
C ARG A 36 0.01 -11.81 6.28
N VAL A 37 0.66 -11.40 7.36
CA VAL A 37 1.79 -12.11 7.96
C VAL A 37 1.51 -12.38 9.44
N GLU A 38 2.40 -13.10 10.12
CA GLU A 38 2.28 -13.28 11.56
C GLU A 38 2.44 -11.93 12.28
N GLY A 39 1.46 -11.54 13.09
CA GLY A 39 1.48 -10.30 13.85
C GLY A 39 1.15 -9.02 13.08
N GLY A 40 0.69 -9.12 11.82
CA GLY A 40 0.26 -7.95 11.05
C GLY A 40 0.21 -8.18 9.54
N TYR A 41 0.71 -7.21 8.80
CA TYR A 41 0.56 -7.09 7.36
C TYR A 41 1.88 -6.70 6.68
N GLU A 42 2.08 -7.22 5.48
CA GLU A 42 3.06 -6.72 4.53
C GLU A 42 2.33 -5.87 3.49
N MET A 43 2.74 -4.61 3.34
CA MET A 43 2.22 -3.68 2.33
C MET A 43 3.29 -3.44 1.27
N SER A 44 3.03 -3.87 0.04
CA SER A 44 3.91 -3.70 -1.11
C SER A 44 3.39 -2.60 -2.06
N TYR A 45 4.13 -1.51 -2.19
CA TYR A 45 3.86 -0.38 -3.08
C TYR A 45 4.83 -0.39 -4.26
N THR A 46 4.34 -0.71 -5.46
CA THR A 46 5.16 -0.90 -6.66
C THR A 46 5.11 0.31 -7.58
N PHE A 47 6.28 0.78 -7.98
CA PHE A 47 6.47 1.92 -8.85
C PHE A 47 7.26 1.54 -10.10
N CYS A 48 6.94 2.17 -11.23
CA CYS A 48 7.60 1.94 -12.51
C CYS A 48 8.03 3.24 -13.16
N ARG A 49 9.24 3.23 -13.73
CA ARG A 49 9.79 4.29 -14.58
C ARG A 49 10.54 3.64 -15.74
N ASN A 50 10.07 3.87 -16.97
CA ASN A 50 10.54 3.17 -18.18
C ASN A 50 10.46 1.64 -18.01
N TYR A 51 11.60 0.95 -17.96
CA TYR A 51 11.73 -0.49 -17.79
C TYR A 51 12.25 -0.89 -16.40
N GLU A 52 12.33 0.08 -15.47
CA GLU A 52 12.70 -0.15 -14.07
C GLU A 52 11.44 -0.26 -13.21
N MET A 53 11.45 -1.24 -12.31
CA MET A 53 10.40 -1.48 -11.32
C MET A 53 11.01 -1.54 -9.92
N VAL A 54 10.42 -0.80 -8.99
CA VAL A 54 10.82 -0.79 -7.58
C VAL A 54 9.59 -0.96 -6.72
N THR A 55 9.60 -1.97 -5.85
CA THR A 55 8.56 -2.22 -4.84
C THR A 55 9.08 -1.81 -3.47
N LEU A 56 8.43 -0.85 -2.84
CA LEU A 56 8.64 -0.50 -1.44
C LEU A 56 7.79 -1.40 -0.56
N ARG A 57 8.41 -2.06 0.42
CA ARG A 57 7.76 -3.05 1.28
C ARG A 57 7.79 -2.61 2.73
N LEU A 58 6.61 -2.42 3.30
CA LEU A 58 6.38 -2.09 4.69
C LEU A 58 5.86 -3.31 5.45
N HIS A 59 6.41 -3.55 6.64
CA HIS A 59 5.79 -4.41 7.63
C HIS A 59 5.04 -3.53 8.63
N VAL A 60 3.76 -3.84 8.83
CA VAL A 60 2.82 -3.06 9.64
C VAL A 60 2.17 -3.99 10.64
N LYS A 61 2.24 -3.70 11.93
CA LYS A 61 1.54 -4.49 12.96
C LYS A 61 0.03 -4.25 12.89
N GLU A 62 -0.76 -5.17 13.45
CA GLU A 62 -2.23 -5.03 13.45
C GLU A 62 -2.74 -3.75 14.12
N ASP A 63 -2.03 -3.28 15.16
CA ASP A 63 -2.39 -2.08 15.91
C ASP A 63 -1.84 -0.80 15.28
N GLU A 64 -0.89 -0.91 14.37
CA GLU A 64 -0.18 0.21 13.75
C GLU A 64 -0.95 0.85 12.61
N GLU A 65 -0.82 2.17 12.54
CA GLU A 65 -1.41 2.97 11.47
C GLU A 65 -0.35 3.42 10.48
N ILE A 66 -0.74 3.50 9.20
CA ILE A 66 0.07 4.09 8.13
C ILE A 66 -0.68 5.25 7.48
N SER A 67 0.06 6.25 6.99
CA SER A 67 -0.54 7.35 6.24
C SER A 67 -0.66 6.95 4.77
N SER A 68 -1.85 7.17 4.22
CA SER A 68 -2.16 7.03 2.80
C SER A 68 -1.23 7.87 1.93
N ILE A 69 -0.89 7.35 0.75
CA ILE A 69 -0.12 8.07 -0.26
C ILE A 69 -1.00 8.83 -1.27
N THR A 70 -2.32 8.83 -1.08
CA THR A 70 -3.29 9.45 -2.01
C THR A 70 -3.09 10.94 -2.25
N GLN A 71 -2.44 11.66 -1.33
CA GLN A 71 -2.04 13.06 -1.53
C GLN A 71 -0.97 13.23 -2.61
N VAL A 72 -0.15 12.20 -2.85
CA VAL A 72 0.95 12.20 -3.83
C VAL A 72 0.55 11.44 -5.11
N TYR A 73 -0.12 10.31 -4.92
CA TYR A 73 -0.64 9.43 -5.96
C TYR A 73 -2.13 9.21 -5.75
N PRO A 74 -3.00 10.07 -6.30
CA PRO A 74 -4.45 9.97 -6.11
C PRO A 74 -5.00 8.57 -6.42
N CYS A 75 -4.49 7.91 -7.46
CA CYS A 75 -4.89 6.55 -7.85
C CYS A 75 -4.68 5.46 -6.79
N ALA A 76 -3.90 5.72 -5.73
CA ALA A 76 -3.72 4.80 -4.62
C ALA A 76 -5.03 4.52 -3.85
N TYR A 77 -6.02 5.42 -3.95
CA TYR A 77 -7.23 5.35 -3.12
C TYR A 77 -7.91 3.99 -3.22
N MET A 78 -7.99 3.41 -4.42
CA MET A 78 -8.73 2.16 -4.64
C MET A 78 -8.08 1.00 -3.89
N GLN A 79 -6.76 0.84 -4.05
CA GLN A 79 -6.03 -0.29 -3.47
C GLN A 79 -5.76 -0.10 -1.97
N GLU A 80 -5.65 1.14 -1.48
CA GLU A 80 -5.58 1.40 -0.03
C GLU A 80 -6.93 1.17 0.66
N ASN A 81 -8.06 1.54 0.03
CA ASN A 81 -9.38 1.17 0.56
C ASN A 81 -9.58 -0.35 0.54
N GLU A 82 -9.15 -1.05 -0.51
CA GLU A 82 -9.17 -2.52 -0.56
C GLU A 82 -8.36 -3.15 0.58
N ALA A 83 -7.13 -2.66 0.84
CA ALA A 83 -6.30 -3.13 1.94
C ALA A 83 -6.96 -2.88 3.31
N ALA A 84 -7.56 -1.70 3.51
CA ALA A 84 -8.26 -1.37 4.74
C ALA A 84 -9.50 -2.26 4.94
N GLU A 85 -10.31 -2.45 3.90
CA GLU A 85 -11.59 -3.17 3.99
C GLU A 85 -11.44 -4.69 4.03
N LEU A 86 -10.54 -5.25 3.21
CA LEU A 86 -10.40 -6.71 3.10
C LEU A 86 -9.46 -7.30 4.15
N PHE A 87 -8.40 -6.59 4.52
CA PHE A 87 -7.38 -7.10 5.45
C PHE A 87 -7.46 -6.44 6.84
N GLY A 88 -8.10 -5.27 6.95
CA GLY A 88 -8.17 -4.52 8.21
C GLY A 88 -6.95 -3.64 8.46
N VAL A 89 -6.17 -3.31 7.43
CA VAL A 89 -5.00 -2.42 7.57
C VAL A 89 -5.47 -1.02 7.97
N LYS A 90 -4.90 -0.46 9.03
CA LYS A 90 -5.27 0.89 9.50
C LYS A 90 -4.60 1.97 8.67
N ILE A 91 -5.26 2.44 7.62
CA ILE A 91 -4.76 3.50 6.73
C ILE A 91 -5.48 4.82 7.04
N LYS A 92 -4.71 5.89 7.32
CA LYS A 92 -5.23 7.24 7.60
C LYS A 92 -4.97 8.21 6.45
N ASN A 93 -5.65 9.35 6.46
CA ASN A 93 -5.46 10.46 5.51
C ASN A 93 -5.76 10.11 4.05
N LEU A 94 -6.68 9.17 3.81
CA LEU A 94 -7.23 8.90 2.48
C LEU A 94 -7.95 10.15 1.97
N THR A 95 -7.62 10.61 0.76
CA THR A 95 -8.38 11.70 0.12
C THR A 95 -9.80 11.28 -0.25
N VAL A 96 -10.00 9.99 -0.56
CA VAL A 96 -11.31 9.37 -0.76
C VAL A 96 -11.38 8.11 0.11
N ASP A 97 -12.25 8.13 1.11
CA ASP A 97 -12.46 7.04 2.07
C ASP A 97 -13.86 6.44 1.87
N TYR A 98 -13.91 5.17 1.48
CA TYR A 98 -15.15 4.42 1.25
C TYR A 98 -15.75 3.87 2.54
N ARG A 99 -15.04 3.95 3.68
CA ARG A 99 -15.52 3.54 5.01
C ARG A 99 -16.11 2.13 5.02
N ASN A 100 -15.35 1.17 4.50
CA ASN A 100 -15.72 -0.24 4.39
C ASN A 100 -16.97 -0.49 3.52
N LYS A 101 -17.08 0.23 2.39
CA LYS A 101 -18.17 0.09 1.41
C LYS A 101 -17.67 0.03 -0.03
N LEU A 102 -16.39 -0.31 -0.23
CA LEU A 102 -15.81 -0.51 -1.55
C LEU A 102 -16.37 -1.79 -2.18
N TYR A 103 -16.54 -2.85 -1.39
CA TYR A 103 -17.08 -4.12 -1.83
C TYR A 103 -18.37 -4.49 -1.11
N ARG A 104 -19.11 -5.44 -1.69
CA ARG A 104 -20.19 -6.14 -1.00
C ARG A 104 -19.62 -7.45 -0.50
N ILE A 105 -19.36 -7.53 0.80
CA ILE A 105 -18.73 -8.67 1.47
C ILE A 105 -19.61 -9.14 2.61
N ASP A 106 -19.63 -10.46 2.85
CA ASP A 106 -20.49 -11.07 3.88
C ASP A 106 -19.87 -11.03 5.29
N GLN A 107 -18.58 -10.73 5.39
CA GLN A 107 -17.81 -10.68 6.63
C GLN A 107 -16.92 -9.43 6.66
N GLU A 108 -16.71 -8.86 7.85
CA GLU A 108 -15.75 -7.77 8.07
C GLU A 108 -14.31 -8.28 7.95
N THR A 109 -13.49 -7.61 7.12
CA THR A 109 -12.07 -7.94 6.93
C THR A 109 -11.80 -9.43 6.67
N PRO A 110 -12.38 -10.03 5.61
CA PRO A 110 -12.36 -11.47 5.37
C PRO A 110 -10.95 -12.07 5.23
N PHE A 111 -9.92 -11.26 4.96
CA PHE A 111 -8.53 -11.70 4.83
C PHE A 111 -7.68 -11.39 6.07
N LYS A 112 -8.30 -10.89 7.14
CA LYS A 112 -7.63 -10.70 8.44
C LYS A 112 -7.35 -12.03 9.12
N GLU A 113 -8.28 -12.97 9.07
CA GLU A 113 -8.16 -14.30 9.69
C GLU A 113 -7.73 -15.38 8.68
N LYS A 114 -7.10 -16.45 9.16
CA LYS A 114 -6.78 -17.60 8.30
C LYS A 114 -8.06 -18.41 8.23
N GLY A 115 -8.64 -18.52 7.03
CA GLY A 115 -9.85 -19.31 6.78
C GLY A 115 -9.68 -20.79 7.08
#